data_AF-A0A8H5IJM6-F1
#
_entry.id   AF-A0A8H5IJM6-F1
#
_cell.length_a   1.000
_cell.length_b   1.000
_cell.length_c   1.000
_cell.angle_alpha   90.00
_cell.angle_beta   90.00
_cell.angle_gamma   90.00
#
_symmetry.space_group_name_H-M   'P 1'
#
loop_
_entity.id
_entity.type
_entity.pdbx_description
1 polymer ?
#
loop_
_entity_poly.entity_id
_entity_poly.type
_entity_poly.pdbx_seq_one_letter_code
_entity_poly.pdbx_strand_id
1 'polypeptide(L)'
;MGSGKSGSSWVNACEFGPECDASTSSKDRFCDKHSKCDWHRCNAKVLDVEGTDFKYSTIDYAIWLCRDHSCKAKDKDKQCYEERYKNSQYCKEHSKEFQCKMPKCDSDRNGSERYCKKHHCEVDDCHRRTLNLADGEMAGRDKKKCYQHQRCEASPDCKNYSLWDSGKTPTRLCANHSKCEFFQGCNGFAQGDSRFCTDHECDQQGCLQPRDVHNGLVMRWCHMRRLMLRARMPRLC
;
A
#
# COMPACT_ATOMS: atom_id res chain seq x y z
N MET A 1 -55.39 57.99 3.16
CA MET A 1 -53.95 58.34 3.15
C MET A 1 -53.19 57.18 3.76
N GLY A 2 -52.35 56.55 2.95
CA GLY A 2 -51.85 55.20 3.16
C GLY A 2 -50.82 55.07 4.29
N SER A 3 -50.99 54.00 5.08
CA SER A 3 -49.97 53.47 5.96
C SER A 3 -48.90 52.76 5.12
N GLY A 4 -47.78 53.44 4.86
CA GLY A 4 -46.59 52.83 4.27
C GLY A 4 -45.69 52.30 5.37
N LYS A 5 -45.77 51.00 5.67
CA LYS A 5 -44.75 50.30 6.48
C LYS A 5 -43.47 50.24 5.63
N SER A 6 -42.46 51.01 6.02
CA SER A 6 -41.09 50.88 5.53
C SER A 6 -40.54 49.53 6.00
N GLY A 7 -40.63 48.51 5.14
CA GLY A 7 -39.90 47.26 5.32
C GLY A 7 -38.42 47.54 5.11
N SER A 8 -37.68 47.72 6.19
CA SER A 8 -36.21 47.71 6.18
C SER A 8 -35.75 46.32 5.75
N SER A 9 -35.45 46.18 4.46
CA SER A 9 -34.73 45.02 3.92
C SER A 9 -33.32 45.06 4.48
N TRP A 10 -33.03 44.23 5.47
CA TRP A 10 -31.69 44.05 6.03
C TRP A 10 -30.81 43.43 4.95
N VAL A 11 -29.98 44.26 4.34
CA VAL A 11 -28.92 43.83 3.43
C VAL A 11 -27.69 43.57 4.29
N ASN A 12 -27.28 42.31 4.40
CA ASN A 12 -26.10 41.93 5.17
C ASN A 12 -24.86 42.11 4.29
N ALA A 13 -23.75 42.55 4.89
CA ALA A 13 -22.45 42.58 4.22
C ALA A 13 -21.93 41.16 4.02
N CYS A 14 -21.25 40.89 2.91
CA CYS A 14 -20.63 39.60 2.67
C CYS A 14 -19.61 39.29 3.77
N GLU A 15 -19.72 38.11 4.38
CA GLU A 15 -18.81 37.67 5.46
C GLU A 15 -17.38 37.37 4.96
N PHE A 16 -17.09 37.61 3.67
CA PHE A 16 -15.78 37.38 3.03
C PHE A 16 -14.66 38.31 3.48
N GLY A 17 -14.98 39.25 4.37
CA GLY A 17 -14.04 40.14 5.01
C GLY A 17 -14.31 41.59 4.62
N PRO A 18 -13.58 42.54 5.21
CA PRO A 18 -13.81 43.96 5.05
C PRO A 18 -13.56 44.49 3.62
N GLU A 19 -12.92 43.71 2.74
CA GLU A 19 -12.61 44.08 1.37
C GLU A 19 -13.73 43.72 0.35
N CYS A 20 -14.81 43.08 0.80
CA CYS A 20 -15.94 42.76 -0.05
C CYS A 20 -17.08 43.78 0.12
N ASP A 21 -17.17 44.72 -0.83
CA ASP A 21 -18.25 45.72 -0.88
C ASP A 21 -19.61 45.16 -1.37
N ALA A 22 -19.69 43.84 -1.61
CA ALA A 22 -20.89 43.21 -2.13
C ALA A 22 -21.89 42.92 -1.01
N SER A 23 -23.14 43.29 -1.26
CA SER A 23 -24.27 42.92 -0.42
C SER A 23 -24.70 41.47 -0.66
N THR A 24 -25.19 40.81 0.39
CA THR A 24 -25.81 39.50 0.27
C THR A 24 -27.33 39.62 0.33
N SER A 25 -28.02 38.64 -0.25
CA SER A 25 -29.45 38.46 0.05
C SER A 25 -29.58 38.19 1.56
N SER A 26 -30.64 38.67 2.21
CA SER A 26 -30.81 38.61 3.68
C SER A 26 -30.62 37.23 4.33
N LYS A 27 -30.60 36.14 3.54
CA LYS A 27 -30.41 34.76 3.99
C LYS A 27 -29.02 34.18 3.73
N ASP A 28 -28.23 34.76 2.82
CA ASP A 28 -26.93 34.23 2.43
C ASP A 28 -25.80 34.95 3.18
N ARG A 29 -24.81 34.18 3.65
CA ARG A 29 -23.61 34.73 4.31
C ARG A 29 -22.58 35.29 3.32
N PHE A 30 -22.61 34.82 2.08
CA PHE A 30 -21.66 35.18 1.02
C PHE A 30 -22.39 35.69 -0.22
N CYS A 31 -21.78 36.64 -0.93
CA CYS A 31 -22.32 37.16 -2.19
C CYS A 31 -22.16 36.13 -3.33
N ASP A 32 -22.80 36.36 -4.48
CA ASP A 32 -22.73 35.43 -5.62
C ASP A 32 -21.30 35.13 -6.09
N LYS A 33 -20.38 36.09 -5.91
CA LYS A 33 -18.96 35.94 -6.24
C LYS A 33 -18.22 35.05 -5.23
N HIS A 34 -18.51 35.18 -3.94
CA HIS A 34 -17.82 34.44 -2.88
C HIS A 34 -18.57 33.20 -2.41
N SER A 35 -19.72 32.90 -3.02
CA SER A 35 -20.55 31.74 -2.67
C SER A 35 -20.24 30.50 -3.51
N LYS A 36 -19.34 30.56 -4.51
CA LYS A 36 -19.06 29.47 -5.46
C LYS A 36 -17.59 29.13 -5.55
N CYS A 37 -17.31 27.87 -5.85
CA CYS A 37 -15.96 27.38 -6.14
C CYS A 37 -15.41 28.04 -7.41
N ASP A 38 -14.20 28.59 -7.32
CA ASP A 38 -13.51 29.21 -8.45
C ASP A 38 -12.94 28.17 -9.44
N TRP A 39 -12.90 26.89 -9.05
CA TRP A 39 -12.43 25.82 -9.92
C TRP A 39 -13.34 25.67 -11.16
N HIS A 40 -12.72 25.62 -12.33
CA HIS A 40 -13.44 25.53 -13.60
C HIS A 40 -14.44 24.36 -13.62
N ARG A 41 -15.70 24.68 -13.96
CA ARG A 41 -16.86 23.77 -13.99
C ARG A 41 -17.31 23.23 -12.63
N CYS A 42 -16.80 23.76 -11.51
CA CYS A 42 -17.34 23.45 -10.19
C CYS A 42 -18.49 24.40 -9.84
N ASN A 43 -19.68 23.84 -9.58
CA ASN A 43 -20.85 24.61 -9.14
C ASN A 43 -21.09 24.49 -7.63
N ALA A 44 -20.13 23.95 -6.86
CA ALA A 44 -20.26 23.77 -5.43
C ALA A 44 -20.35 25.13 -4.74
N LYS A 45 -21.36 25.31 -3.88
CA LYS A 45 -21.47 26.51 -3.06
C LYS A 45 -20.76 26.34 -1.73
N VAL A 46 -20.22 27.44 -1.18
CA VAL A 46 -19.53 27.44 0.14
C VAL A 46 -20.42 26.88 1.24
N LEU A 47 -21.68 27.33 1.25
CA LEU A 47 -22.70 26.92 2.23
C LEU A 47 -22.97 25.41 2.20
N ASP A 48 -22.84 24.78 1.03
CA ASP A 48 -23.12 23.35 0.86
C ASP A 48 -22.02 22.46 1.45
N VAL A 49 -20.80 23.00 1.61
CA VAL A 49 -19.61 22.19 1.94
C VAL A 49 -19.25 22.28 3.43
N GLU A 50 -19.53 23.40 4.09
CA GLU A 50 -18.91 23.76 5.38
C GLU A 50 -19.91 24.15 6.49
N GLY A 51 -21.20 24.28 6.16
CA GLY A 51 -22.23 24.64 7.14
C GLY A 51 -21.95 25.99 7.82
N THR A 52 -22.21 26.09 9.13
CA THR A 52 -22.14 27.36 9.88
C THR A 52 -20.75 27.72 10.42
N ASP A 53 -19.78 26.81 10.34
CA ASP A 53 -18.48 26.90 11.02
C ASP A 53 -17.30 27.23 10.09
N PHE A 54 -17.59 27.73 8.89
CA PHE A 54 -16.58 28.17 7.92
C PHE A 54 -15.74 29.32 8.50
N LYS A 55 -14.45 29.06 8.74
CA LYS A 55 -13.48 30.06 9.22
C LYS A 55 -12.38 30.24 8.19
N TYR A 56 -12.21 31.49 7.73
CA TYR A 56 -11.23 31.88 6.71
C TYR A 56 -9.83 31.29 6.92
N SER A 57 -9.25 30.80 5.81
CA SER A 57 -7.81 30.63 5.65
C SER A 57 -7.16 32.00 5.60
N THR A 58 -6.04 32.19 6.29
CA THR A 58 -5.33 33.49 6.44
C THR A 58 -4.53 33.90 5.20
N ILE A 59 -4.85 33.36 4.02
CA ILE A 59 -4.01 33.45 2.82
C ILE A 59 -4.85 33.95 1.64
N ASP A 60 -4.43 35.10 1.12
CA ASP A 60 -4.95 35.96 0.05
C ASP A 60 -6.40 35.76 -0.46
N TYR A 61 -7.13 36.87 -0.27
CA TYR A 61 -8.57 37.07 -0.26
C TYR A 61 -9.25 37.08 -1.63
N ALA A 62 -8.87 36.25 -2.61
CA ALA A 62 -9.46 36.37 -3.96
C ALA A 62 -10.11 35.08 -4.50
N ILE A 63 -9.63 33.91 -4.10
CA ILE A 63 -9.98 32.65 -4.75
C ILE A 63 -10.46 31.65 -3.69
N TRP A 64 -11.71 31.21 -3.80
CA TRP A 64 -12.25 30.15 -2.94
C TRP A 64 -12.35 28.82 -3.70
N LEU A 65 -11.76 27.78 -3.14
CA LEU A 65 -11.86 26.42 -3.65
C LEU A 65 -12.67 25.57 -2.67
N CYS A 66 -13.61 24.78 -3.18
CA CYS A 66 -14.33 23.82 -2.35
C CYS A 66 -13.37 22.74 -1.82
N ARG A 67 -13.78 22.01 -0.79
CA ARG A 67 -12.99 20.94 -0.17
C ARG A 67 -12.44 19.90 -1.16
N ASP A 68 -13.11 19.70 -2.28
CA ASP A 68 -12.69 18.76 -3.32
C ASP A 68 -11.70 19.32 -4.33
N HIS A 69 -11.47 20.64 -4.33
CA HIS A 69 -10.48 21.30 -5.17
C HIS A 69 -9.37 22.00 -4.37
N SER A 70 -9.58 22.21 -3.06
CA SER A 70 -8.57 22.76 -2.17
C SER A 70 -7.59 21.70 -1.65
N CYS A 71 -6.51 22.17 -1.03
CA CYS A 71 -5.62 21.39 -0.17
C CYS A 71 -6.41 20.50 0.80
N LYS A 72 -5.95 19.27 1.07
CA LYS A 72 -6.59 18.34 2.03
C LYS A 72 -6.05 18.46 3.46
N ALA A 73 -5.05 19.30 3.72
CA ALA A 73 -4.49 19.51 5.06
C ALA A 73 -5.46 20.25 5.99
N LYS A 74 -5.27 20.03 7.29
CA LYS A 74 -5.93 20.78 8.35
C LYS A 74 -4.90 21.42 9.27
N ASP A 75 -5.02 22.72 9.49
CA ASP A 75 -4.21 23.47 10.45
C ASP A 75 -5.06 23.78 11.68
N LYS A 76 -4.74 23.18 12.84
CA LYS A 76 -5.49 23.39 14.10
C LYS A 76 -7.02 23.24 13.89
N ASP A 77 -7.39 22.13 13.26
CA ASP A 77 -8.77 21.76 12.89
C ASP A 77 -9.45 22.60 11.80
N LYS A 78 -8.76 23.61 11.24
CA LYS A 78 -9.25 24.39 10.11
C LYS A 78 -8.76 23.81 8.79
N GLN A 79 -9.67 23.70 7.83
CA GLN A 79 -9.36 23.26 6.47
C GLN A 79 -8.47 24.30 5.76
N CYS A 80 -7.38 23.85 5.13
CA CYS A 80 -6.60 24.69 4.22
C CYS A 80 -7.35 24.83 2.89
N TYR A 81 -7.58 26.08 2.45
CA TYR A 81 -8.33 26.38 1.22
C TYR A 81 -7.44 26.80 0.04
N GLU A 82 -6.11 26.70 0.19
CA GLU A 82 -5.19 26.95 -0.92
C GLU A 82 -5.37 25.93 -2.06
N GLU A 83 -4.99 26.37 -3.27
CA GLU A 83 -4.95 25.51 -4.45
C GLU A 83 -3.96 24.36 -4.28
N ARG A 84 -4.35 23.19 -4.78
CA ARG A 84 -3.49 22.01 -4.82
C ARG A 84 -2.26 22.26 -5.67
N TYR A 85 -1.12 21.76 -5.20
CA TYR A 85 0.13 21.91 -5.90
C TYR A 85 0.41 20.70 -6.82
N LYS A 86 0.39 20.93 -8.14
CA LYS A 86 0.69 19.91 -9.16
C LYS A 86 -0.18 18.65 -8.99
N ASN A 87 0.43 17.50 -8.75
CA ASN A 87 -0.22 16.20 -8.56
C ASN A 87 -0.51 15.88 -7.08
N SER A 88 -0.22 16.82 -6.17
CA SER A 88 -0.45 16.65 -4.74
C SER A 88 -1.91 16.97 -4.39
N GLN A 89 -2.44 16.29 -3.38
CA GLN A 89 -3.69 16.65 -2.71
C GLN A 89 -3.52 17.86 -1.78
N TYR A 90 -2.31 18.35 -1.61
CA TYR A 90 -1.94 19.44 -0.71
C TYR A 90 -1.43 20.66 -1.48
N CYS A 91 -1.51 21.83 -0.87
CA CYS A 91 -0.92 23.04 -1.43
C CYS A 91 0.61 23.01 -1.36
N LYS A 92 1.28 24.04 -1.89
CA LYS A 92 2.74 24.09 -1.99
C LYS A 92 3.41 23.96 -0.62
N GLU A 93 2.87 24.59 0.42
CA GLU A 93 3.44 24.53 1.76
C GLU A 93 3.19 23.17 2.44
N HIS A 94 1.94 22.71 2.49
CA HIS A 94 1.60 21.42 3.10
C HIS A 94 2.19 20.23 2.33
N SER A 95 2.35 20.32 1.02
CA SER A 95 2.92 19.23 0.19
C SER A 95 4.30 18.78 0.70
N LYS A 96 5.14 19.69 1.23
CA LYS A 96 6.47 19.36 1.76
C LYS A 96 6.39 18.38 2.94
N GLU A 97 5.36 18.50 3.76
CA GLU A 97 5.13 17.67 4.94
C GLU A 97 4.60 16.29 4.54
N PHE A 98 3.65 16.28 3.60
CA PHE A 98 2.96 15.08 3.13
C PHE A 98 3.65 14.37 1.97
N GLN A 99 4.74 14.89 1.39
CA GLN A 99 5.42 14.26 0.27
C GLN A 99 6.09 12.93 0.68
N CYS A 100 5.97 11.91 -0.18
CA CYS A 100 6.66 10.64 -0.02
C CYS A 100 8.16 10.84 0.20
N LYS A 101 8.74 10.17 1.21
CA LYS A 101 10.18 10.26 1.49
C LYS A 101 11.07 9.47 0.50
N MET A 102 10.50 8.85 -0.53
CA MET A 102 11.29 8.15 -1.56
C MET A 102 11.94 9.17 -2.50
N PRO A 103 13.25 9.07 -2.79
CA PRO A 103 13.90 9.94 -3.76
C PRO A 103 13.18 9.92 -5.12
N LYS A 104 13.04 11.10 -5.74
CA LYS A 104 12.38 11.30 -7.05
C LYS A 104 10.89 10.89 -7.10
N CYS A 105 10.24 10.74 -5.94
CA CYS A 105 8.80 10.52 -5.86
C CYS A 105 8.07 11.82 -5.51
N ASP A 106 7.23 12.29 -6.44
CA ASP A 106 6.38 13.47 -6.26
C ASP A 106 4.96 13.12 -5.80
N SER A 107 4.73 11.88 -5.32
CA SER A 107 3.44 11.46 -4.78
C SER A 107 3.33 11.76 -3.29
N ASP A 108 2.11 12.02 -2.82
CA ASP A 108 1.83 12.16 -1.40
C ASP A 108 1.93 10.83 -0.65
N ARG A 109 2.25 10.92 0.64
CA ARG A 109 2.22 9.81 1.60
C ARG A 109 0.80 9.28 1.75
N ASN A 110 0.72 8.00 2.07
CA ASN A 110 -0.55 7.37 2.39
C ASN A 110 -0.85 7.57 3.89
N GLY A 111 -1.66 8.56 4.23
CA GLY A 111 -1.99 8.86 5.63
C GLY A 111 -0.78 9.27 6.49
N SER A 112 -0.66 8.72 7.70
CA SER A 112 0.45 8.98 8.62
C SER A 112 1.76 8.24 8.28
N GLU A 113 1.79 7.54 7.15
CA GLU A 113 2.90 6.67 6.77
C GLU A 113 4.02 7.46 6.08
N ARG A 114 5.29 7.06 6.25
CA ARG A 114 6.44 7.78 5.65
C ARG A 114 6.48 7.74 4.11
N TYR A 115 5.75 6.82 3.49
CA TYR A 115 5.80 6.51 2.07
C TYR A 115 4.41 6.58 1.43
N CYS A 116 4.37 6.75 0.10
CA CYS A 116 3.12 6.64 -0.65
C CYS A 116 2.72 5.16 -0.80
N LYS A 117 1.48 4.90 -1.22
CA LYS A 117 0.97 3.53 -1.44
C LYS A 117 1.84 2.68 -2.38
N LYS A 118 2.50 3.31 -3.37
CA LYS A 118 3.42 2.62 -4.29
C LYS A 118 4.72 2.16 -3.62
N HIS A 119 5.10 2.80 -2.52
CA HIS A 119 6.37 2.61 -1.83
C HIS A 119 6.19 1.99 -0.44
N HIS A 120 4.97 1.54 -0.12
CA HIS A 120 4.59 0.91 1.14
C HIS A 120 4.28 -0.58 0.91
N CYS A 121 4.55 -1.42 1.92
CA CYS A 121 4.33 -2.87 1.88
C CYS A 121 2.85 -3.23 1.82
N GLU A 122 2.46 -3.99 0.80
CA GLU A 122 1.08 -4.49 0.65
C GLU A 122 0.62 -5.46 1.76
N VAL A 123 1.45 -5.77 2.75
CA VAL A 123 1.04 -6.60 3.90
C VAL A 123 0.41 -5.67 4.93
N ASP A 124 -0.80 -5.99 5.36
CA ASP A 124 -1.54 -5.24 6.37
C ASP A 124 -0.66 -5.02 7.63
N ASP A 125 -0.79 -3.84 8.23
CA ASP A 125 0.00 -3.38 9.38
C ASP A 125 1.53 -3.30 9.17
N CYS A 126 2.02 -3.48 7.94
CA CYS A 126 3.45 -3.35 7.64
C CYS A 126 3.81 -1.97 7.05
N HIS A 127 4.27 -1.04 7.88
CA HIS A 127 4.68 0.28 7.41
C HIS A 127 6.09 0.36 6.79
N ARG A 128 6.65 -0.78 6.35
CA ARG A 128 7.99 -0.84 5.75
C ARG A 128 7.94 -0.48 4.27
N ARG A 129 9.05 0.05 3.75
CA ARG A 129 9.21 0.37 2.33
C ARG A 129 9.22 -0.88 1.46
N THR A 130 8.57 -0.82 0.29
CA THR A 130 8.58 -1.88 -0.74
C THR A 130 9.71 -1.76 -1.74
N LEU A 131 10.34 -0.60 -1.82
CA LEU A 131 11.28 -0.29 -2.89
C LEU A 131 12.67 0.08 -2.36
N ASN A 132 13.66 -0.42 -3.09
CA ASN A 132 14.92 0.26 -3.28
C ASN A 132 15.48 -0.08 -4.66
N LEU A 133 16.14 0.90 -5.27
CA LEU A 133 17.32 0.87 -6.16
C LEU A 133 17.44 2.31 -6.71
N ALA A 134 18.31 3.15 -6.14
CA ALA A 134 19.71 3.22 -6.55
C ALA A 134 20.77 3.30 -5.40
N ASP A 135 20.36 3.34 -4.12
CA ASP A 135 21.27 3.58 -2.98
C ASP A 135 21.44 2.38 -2.03
N GLY A 136 21.49 1.16 -2.58
CA GLY A 136 22.24 0.06 -1.94
C GLY A 136 21.66 -0.66 -0.71
N GLU A 137 20.33 -0.78 -0.51
CA GLU A 137 19.82 -1.81 0.42
C GLU A 137 18.58 -2.55 -0.10
N MET A 138 18.65 -3.88 -0.03
CA MET A 138 18.03 -4.87 -0.92
C MET A 138 16.49 -4.91 -0.88
N ALA A 139 15.90 -4.85 -2.07
CA ALA A 139 14.47 -4.94 -2.29
C ALA A 139 14.00 -6.40 -2.38
N GLY A 140 12.76 -6.60 -1.97
CA GLY A 140 12.03 -7.81 -2.23
C GLY A 140 11.88 -8.13 -3.72
N ARG A 141 12.01 -9.41 -4.08
CA ARG A 141 11.89 -9.93 -5.45
C ARG A 141 10.57 -9.58 -6.14
N ASP A 142 9.47 -9.45 -5.39
CA ASP A 142 8.12 -9.25 -5.95
C ASP A 142 7.71 -7.78 -6.19
N LYS A 143 8.56 -6.80 -5.82
CA LYS A 143 8.32 -5.35 -5.96
C LYS A 143 7.06 -4.80 -5.26
N LYS A 144 6.36 -5.63 -4.49
CA LYS A 144 5.08 -5.34 -3.84
C LYS A 144 5.14 -5.48 -2.32
N LYS A 145 6.07 -6.29 -1.83
CA LYS A 145 6.26 -6.55 -0.42
C LYS A 145 7.65 -6.11 0.01
N CYS A 146 7.76 -5.71 1.27
CA CYS A 146 9.06 -5.39 1.84
C CYS A 146 9.92 -6.66 1.92
N TYR A 147 11.20 -6.47 2.16
CA TYR A 147 12.18 -7.55 2.24
C TYR A 147 11.85 -8.62 3.32
N GLN A 148 11.10 -8.28 4.39
CA GLN A 148 10.62 -9.25 5.40
C GLN A 148 9.46 -10.09 4.92
N HIS A 149 8.69 -9.59 3.96
CA HIS A 149 7.48 -10.21 3.47
C HIS A 149 7.66 -10.85 2.10
N GLN A 150 8.89 -11.27 1.80
CA GLN A 150 9.21 -11.98 0.56
C GLN A 150 8.67 -13.39 0.60
N ARG A 151 7.97 -13.79 -0.47
CA ARG A 151 7.43 -15.14 -0.57
C ARG A 151 8.55 -16.16 -0.77
N CYS A 152 8.35 -17.31 -0.15
CA CYS A 152 9.12 -18.51 -0.46
C CYS A 152 8.92 -18.91 -1.93
N GLU A 153 10.01 -19.30 -2.59
CA GLU A 153 9.99 -19.72 -4.00
C GLU A 153 9.87 -21.23 -4.20
N ALA A 154 9.75 -22.00 -3.12
CA ALA A 154 9.71 -23.46 -3.22
C ALA A 154 8.49 -23.98 -3.99
N SER A 155 7.38 -23.26 -3.87
CA SER A 155 6.14 -23.53 -4.60
C SER A 155 5.31 -22.25 -4.74
N PRO A 156 4.60 -22.06 -5.87
CA PRO A 156 3.60 -20.99 -6.02
C PRO A 156 2.53 -20.98 -4.92
N ASP A 157 2.26 -22.14 -4.31
CA ASP A 157 1.25 -22.33 -3.27
C ASP A 157 1.80 -22.10 -1.85
N CYS A 158 3.12 -21.90 -1.71
CA CYS A 158 3.70 -21.60 -0.41
C CYS A 158 3.27 -20.20 0.05
N LYS A 159 2.62 -20.15 1.22
CA LYS A 159 2.17 -18.92 1.87
C LYS A 159 3.20 -18.36 2.85
N ASN A 160 4.24 -19.11 3.18
CA ASN A 160 5.26 -18.70 4.13
C ASN A 160 6.25 -17.70 3.52
N TYR A 161 6.78 -16.82 4.37
CA TYR A 161 7.82 -15.89 4.00
C TYR A 161 9.21 -16.54 4.02
N SER A 162 10.09 -16.00 3.17
CA SER A 162 11.51 -16.34 3.14
C SER A 162 12.19 -16.12 4.48
N LEU A 163 13.09 -17.04 4.83
CA LEU A 163 14.01 -16.87 5.94
C LEU A 163 15.09 -15.85 5.61
N TRP A 164 15.88 -15.53 6.62
CA TRP A 164 17.01 -14.62 6.54
C TRP A 164 18.31 -15.40 6.66
N ASP A 165 19.30 -15.05 5.84
CA ASP A 165 20.66 -15.50 6.07
C ASP A 165 21.40 -14.63 7.10
N SER A 166 22.58 -15.08 7.52
CA SER A 166 23.46 -14.37 8.44
C SER A 166 23.92 -13.00 7.91
N GLY A 167 23.89 -12.79 6.60
CA GLY A 167 24.21 -11.54 5.92
C GLY A 167 23.06 -10.54 5.87
N LYS A 168 21.93 -10.82 6.53
CA LYS A 168 20.70 -10.02 6.47
C LYS A 168 20.17 -9.91 5.03
N THR A 169 20.23 -11.00 4.28
CA THR A 169 19.60 -11.13 2.97
C THR A 169 18.43 -12.11 3.07
N PRO A 170 17.24 -11.79 2.51
CA PRO A 170 16.16 -12.76 2.45
C PRO A 170 16.57 -13.92 1.54
N THR A 171 16.53 -15.13 2.06
CA THR A 171 16.80 -16.36 1.31
C THR A 171 15.69 -16.63 0.30
N ARG A 172 15.84 -17.66 -0.54
CA ARG A 172 14.79 -18.08 -1.48
C ARG A 172 13.71 -18.95 -0.82
N LEU A 173 13.93 -19.43 0.40
CA LEU A 173 13.14 -20.49 1.03
C LEU A 173 12.65 -20.08 2.43
N CYS A 174 11.49 -20.60 2.83
CA CYS A 174 11.00 -20.47 4.20
C CYS A 174 11.54 -21.60 5.08
N ALA A 175 11.20 -21.59 6.37
CA ALA A 175 11.62 -22.64 7.32
C ALA A 175 11.18 -24.05 6.93
N ASN A 176 10.09 -24.18 6.17
CA ASN A 176 9.54 -25.48 5.76
C ASN A 176 10.11 -25.99 4.44
N HIS A 177 11.09 -25.29 3.85
CA HIS A 177 11.64 -25.66 2.55
C HIS A 177 13.16 -25.58 2.57
N SER A 178 13.79 -26.60 2.00
CA SER A 178 15.24 -26.69 1.85
C SER A 178 15.62 -27.08 0.42
N LYS A 179 16.89 -26.95 0.05
CA LYS A 179 17.37 -27.46 -1.24
C LYS A 179 17.47 -28.98 -1.18
N CYS A 180 17.11 -29.65 -2.28
CA CYS A 180 17.25 -31.10 -2.38
C CYS A 180 18.72 -31.54 -2.28
N GLU A 181 18.99 -32.54 -1.44
CA GLU A 181 20.34 -33.07 -1.19
C GLU A 181 20.77 -34.19 -2.16
N PHE A 182 19.93 -34.60 -3.11
CA PHE A 182 20.14 -35.81 -3.90
C PHE A 182 21.39 -35.76 -4.81
N PHE A 183 21.66 -34.62 -5.45
CA PHE A 183 22.84 -34.39 -6.30
C PHE A 183 23.06 -32.90 -6.53
N GLN A 184 24.31 -32.46 -6.76
CA GLN A 184 24.66 -31.03 -6.94
C GLN A 184 23.96 -30.33 -8.13
N GLY A 185 23.34 -31.08 -9.04
CA GLY A 185 22.57 -30.55 -10.17
C GLY A 185 21.06 -30.46 -9.96
N CYS A 186 20.52 -30.94 -8.82
CA CYS A 186 19.09 -30.86 -8.56
C CYS A 186 18.69 -29.45 -8.10
N ASN A 187 17.83 -28.79 -8.86
CA ASN A 187 17.25 -27.49 -8.52
C ASN A 187 15.91 -27.61 -7.76
N GLY A 188 15.51 -28.83 -7.38
CA GLY A 188 14.27 -29.09 -6.65
C GLY A 188 14.35 -28.68 -5.18
N PHE A 189 13.19 -28.45 -4.58
CA PHE A 189 13.06 -28.10 -3.17
C PHE A 189 12.45 -29.27 -2.39
N ALA A 190 13.01 -29.56 -1.23
CA ALA A 190 12.44 -30.49 -0.27
C ALA A 190 11.43 -29.76 0.63
N GLN A 191 10.43 -30.50 1.13
CA GLN A 191 9.35 -29.97 1.96
C GLN A 191 9.39 -30.57 3.37
N GLY A 192 9.10 -29.75 4.37
CA GLY A 192 9.07 -30.16 5.77
C GLY A 192 10.42 -30.71 6.23
N ASP A 193 10.39 -31.90 6.83
CA ASP A 193 11.59 -32.60 7.34
C ASP A 193 12.30 -33.45 6.26
N SER A 194 11.79 -33.45 5.03
CA SER A 194 12.42 -34.21 3.95
C SER A 194 13.73 -33.56 3.51
N ARG A 195 14.71 -34.40 3.17
CA ARG A 195 15.99 -33.97 2.57
C ARG A 195 15.94 -33.96 1.04
N PHE A 196 14.86 -34.49 0.47
CA PHE A 196 14.74 -34.70 -0.97
C PHE A 196 13.47 -34.03 -1.51
N CYS A 197 13.51 -33.55 -2.76
CA CYS A 197 12.30 -33.09 -3.43
C CYS A 197 11.40 -34.28 -3.76
N THR A 198 10.16 -34.02 -4.15
CA THR A 198 9.15 -35.04 -4.50
C THR A 198 9.61 -36.03 -5.57
N ASP A 199 10.55 -35.62 -6.44
CA ASP A 199 11.09 -36.48 -7.50
C ASP A 199 12.16 -37.44 -6.98
N HIS A 200 12.85 -37.07 -5.90
CA HIS A 200 13.94 -37.81 -5.28
C HIS A 200 13.56 -38.43 -3.94
N GLU A 201 12.36 -38.17 -3.44
CA GLU A 201 11.83 -38.77 -2.21
C GLU A 201 11.32 -40.20 -2.47
N CYS A 202 11.55 -41.07 -1.49
CA CYS A 202 10.99 -42.42 -1.48
C CYS A 202 9.48 -42.35 -1.17
N ASP A 203 8.63 -43.00 -1.97
CA ASP A 203 7.17 -42.99 -1.78
C ASP A 203 6.74 -43.70 -0.48
N GLN A 204 7.65 -44.35 0.24
CA GLN A 204 7.35 -44.91 1.54
C GLN A 204 7.23 -43.80 2.59
N GLN A 205 6.04 -43.71 3.17
CA GLN A 205 5.79 -42.85 4.32
C GLN A 205 6.82 -43.09 5.43
N GLY A 206 7.49 -42.01 5.87
CA GLY A 206 8.52 -42.02 6.91
C GLY A 206 9.92 -42.48 6.45
N CYS A 207 10.13 -42.77 5.17
CA CYS A 207 11.43 -43.18 4.68
C CYS A 207 12.30 -41.97 4.30
N LEU A 208 13.37 -41.74 5.08
CA LEU A 208 14.30 -40.60 4.89
C LEU A 208 15.42 -40.88 3.86
N GLN A 209 15.23 -41.88 3.00
CA GLN A 209 16.22 -42.30 2.00
C GLN A 209 15.78 -41.83 0.61
N PRO A 210 16.73 -41.52 -0.28
CA PRO A 210 16.38 -41.09 -1.62
C PRO A 210 15.83 -42.25 -2.46
N ARG A 211 15.05 -41.89 -3.48
CA ARG A 211 14.55 -42.82 -4.50
C ARG A 211 15.72 -43.44 -5.28
N ASP A 212 15.61 -44.72 -5.61
CA ASP A 212 16.61 -45.42 -6.42
C ASP A 212 16.47 -45.05 -7.91
N VAL A 213 17.29 -44.12 -8.38
CA VAL A 213 17.29 -43.63 -9.78
C VAL A 213 18.13 -44.48 -10.75
N HIS A 214 18.95 -45.41 -10.26
CA HIS A 214 19.84 -46.21 -11.12
C HIS A 214 19.09 -47.27 -11.95
N ASN A 215 17.78 -47.42 -11.73
CA ASN A 215 16.99 -48.48 -12.34
C ASN A 215 15.71 -47.97 -13.03
N GLY A 216 15.84 -46.85 -13.76
CA GLY A 216 15.01 -46.46 -14.90
C GLY A 216 13.50 -46.67 -14.76
N LEU A 217 12.77 -45.58 -14.52
CA LEU A 217 11.36 -45.38 -14.85
C LEU A 217 10.27 -46.17 -14.11
N VAL A 218 10.57 -47.14 -13.22
CA VAL A 218 9.51 -47.95 -12.57
C VAL A 218 9.51 -47.89 -11.04
N MET A 219 10.61 -47.52 -10.38
CA MET A 219 10.79 -47.82 -8.96
C MET A 219 10.65 -46.58 -8.05
N ARG A 220 9.56 -46.57 -7.29
CA ARG A 220 9.15 -45.54 -6.32
C ARG A 220 9.83 -45.62 -4.94
N TRP A 221 10.80 -46.52 -4.77
CA TRP A 221 11.34 -46.92 -3.46
C TRP A 221 12.86 -46.75 -3.38
N CYS A 222 13.40 -46.68 -2.17
CA CYS A 222 14.84 -46.65 -1.92
C CYS A 222 15.49 -48.05 -1.97
N HIS A 223 16.81 -48.09 -2.18
CA HIS A 223 17.58 -49.33 -2.32
C HIS A 223 17.51 -50.24 -1.07
N MET A 224 17.56 -49.67 0.13
CA MET A 224 17.42 -50.41 1.41
C MET A 224 16.06 -51.12 1.52
N ARG A 225 14.98 -50.46 1.09
CA ARG A 225 13.62 -51.05 1.11
C ARG A 225 13.51 -52.20 0.11
N ARG A 226 14.18 -52.09 -1.04
CA ARG A 226 14.24 -53.17 -2.04
C ARG A 226 14.81 -54.45 -1.43
N LEU A 227 15.88 -54.36 -0.66
CA LEU A 227 16.49 -55.51 0.02
C LEU A 227 15.53 -56.12 1.06
N MET A 228 14.87 -55.28 1.86
CA MET A 228 13.88 -55.74 2.85
C MET A 228 12.64 -56.40 2.23
N LEU A 229 12.11 -55.86 1.12
CA LEU A 229 10.97 -56.44 0.40
C LEU A 229 11.35 -57.75 -0.30
N ARG A 230 12.56 -57.83 -0.87
CA ARG A 230 13.10 -59.08 -1.47
C ARG A 230 13.33 -60.16 -0.41
N ALA A 231 13.75 -59.79 0.79
CA ALA A 231 13.93 -60.71 1.91
C ALA A 231 12.61 -61.21 2.53
N ARG A 232 11.48 -60.56 2.24
CA ARG A 232 10.14 -60.96 2.71
C ARG A 232 9.36 -61.85 1.74
N MET A 233 9.93 -62.26 0.60
CA MET A 233 9.33 -63.37 -0.15
C MET A 233 9.72 -64.68 0.52
N PRO A 234 8.78 -65.46 1.10
CA PRO A 234 9.10 -66.83 1.48
C PRO A 234 9.54 -67.55 0.21
N ARG A 235 10.70 -68.21 0.28
CA ARG A 235 11.06 -69.25 -0.68
C ARG A 235 9.95 -70.30 -0.61
N LEU A 236 9.06 -70.28 -1.58
CA LEU A 236 8.18 -71.42 -1.82
C LEU A 236 9.08 -72.55 -2.33
N CYS A 237 9.03 -73.66 -1.61
CA CYS A 237 9.48 -74.98 -2.05
C CYS A 237 8.79 -75.35 -3.37
#